data_AF-A0A353QTD2-F1
#
_entry.id   AF-A0A353QTD2-F1
#
_cell.length_a   1.000
_cell.length_b   1.000
_cell.length_c   1.000
_cell.angle_alpha   90.00
_cell.angle_beta   90.00
_cell.angle_gamma   90.00
#
_symmetry.space_group_name_H-M   'P 1'
#
loop_
_entity.id
_entity.type
_entity.pdbx_description
1 polymer ?
#
loop_
_entity_poly.entity_id
_entity_poly.type
_entity_poly.pdbx_seq_one_letter_code
_entity_poly.pdbx_strand_id
1 'polypeptide(L)'
;MSAITLTNYTKPYKPSFTGRKIPAFKTYGVTQTFEKEITEGLTEYPKTIFNKIKKKFNPNTRLAPKASDAFPDSPYLQNQVKTELCPGTQMTHDQCLTASSIVATRNDGTVVEFLLFCEKPELSKGATKGAVGHELTHKAARLLNVDISQLDGFKDAVRKDLNKLSERKTQSIKIYNQYDDYTSKNVKYLTQNSTPENLDPYGLGEIFAESGAYLTTGNGVEISNKKKSKFMGTFFPESVAYVRKYFYLLGMK
;
A
#
# COMPACT_ATOMS: atom_id res chain seq x y z
N MET A 1 4.82 0.80 -28.52
CA MET A 1 5.17 1.82 -27.50
C MET A 1 4.96 3.18 -28.13
N SER A 2 3.83 3.83 -27.86
CA SER A 2 3.50 5.15 -28.40
C SER A 2 3.92 6.23 -27.40
N ALA A 3 4.79 7.14 -27.83
CA ALA A 3 5.26 8.28 -27.06
C ALA A 3 4.09 9.23 -26.76
N ILE A 4 3.98 9.71 -25.53
CA ILE A 4 2.95 10.66 -25.10
C ILE A 4 3.61 12.05 -24.95
N THR A 5 2.81 13.12 -25.02
CA THR A 5 3.23 14.52 -24.81
C THR A 5 2.53 15.06 -23.57
N LEU A 6 3.24 15.74 -22.66
CA LEU A 6 2.69 16.32 -21.44
C LEU A 6 3.05 17.80 -21.46
N THR A 7 2.03 18.64 -21.57
CA THR A 7 2.15 20.09 -21.65
C THR A 7 2.40 20.67 -20.25
N ASN A 8 3.44 21.49 -20.10
CA ASN A 8 3.69 22.25 -18.87
C ASN A 8 2.54 23.24 -18.61
N TYR A 9 2.03 23.29 -17.39
CA TYR A 9 1.16 24.38 -16.97
C TYR A 9 1.62 25.08 -15.68
N THR A 10 1.49 26.39 -15.80
CA THR A 10 1.95 27.49 -14.98
C THR A 10 0.97 27.77 -13.85
N LYS A 11 1.20 27.18 -12.68
CA LYS A 11 0.96 27.81 -11.36
C LYS A 11 1.73 27.00 -10.31
N PRO A 12 2.75 27.57 -9.65
CA PRO A 12 3.52 26.83 -8.65
C PRO A 12 2.66 26.72 -7.39
N TYR A 13 2.08 25.54 -7.14
CA TYR A 13 1.62 25.21 -5.81
C TYR A 13 2.85 25.19 -4.89
N LYS A 14 2.93 26.13 -3.95
CA LYS A 14 3.95 26.15 -2.92
C LYS A 14 3.56 25.09 -1.87
N PRO A 15 4.32 24.00 -1.71
CA PRO A 15 4.07 23.08 -0.62
C PRO A 15 4.36 23.80 0.70
N SER A 16 3.50 23.65 1.70
CA SER A 16 3.78 24.18 3.04
C SER A 16 4.74 23.23 3.74
N PHE A 17 5.98 23.68 3.98
CA PHE A 17 7.04 22.86 4.54
C PHE A 17 7.37 23.26 5.97
N THR A 18 7.05 22.37 6.91
CA THR A 18 7.77 22.21 8.19
C THR A 18 7.72 20.72 8.60
N GLY A 19 8.85 20.11 8.96
CA GLY A 19 8.92 18.74 9.52
C GLY A 19 8.96 17.56 8.52
N ARG A 20 8.91 16.31 9.02
CA ARG A 20 9.00 15.00 8.31
C ARG A 20 7.89 14.79 7.26
N LYS A 21 7.81 15.63 6.22
CA LYS A 21 6.73 15.59 5.24
C LYS A 21 7.25 15.17 3.86
N ILE A 22 6.55 14.22 3.25
CA ILE A 22 6.52 14.05 1.80
C ILE A 22 5.67 15.21 1.23
N PRO A 23 6.04 15.86 0.11
CA PRO A 23 5.17 16.85 -0.51
C PRO A 23 3.79 16.22 -0.77
N ALA A 24 2.74 16.86 -0.26
CA ALA A 24 1.38 16.39 -0.39
C ALA A 24 0.59 17.28 -1.34
N PHE A 25 -0.18 16.65 -2.22
CA PHE A 25 -1.20 17.28 -3.05
C PHE A 25 -2.58 16.82 -2.54
N LYS A 26 -3.50 17.78 -2.37
CA LYS A 26 -4.85 17.53 -1.87
C LYS A 26 -5.86 18.15 -2.82
N THR A 27 -6.88 17.38 -3.19
CA THR A 27 -7.97 17.85 -4.04
C THR A 27 -9.14 18.38 -3.23
N TYR A 28 -10.03 19.12 -3.88
CA TYR A 28 -11.28 19.59 -3.27
C TYR A 28 -12.16 18.39 -2.83
N GLY A 29 -12.86 18.53 -1.71
CA GLY A 29 -13.76 17.50 -1.18
C GLY A 29 -13.13 16.51 -0.18
N VAL A 30 -11.81 16.56 0.03
CA VAL A 30 -11.13 15.76 1.05
C VAL A 30 -11.30 16.37 2.44
N THR A 31 -11.79 15.60 3.41
CA THR A 31 -12.03 16.07 4.78
C THR A 31 -10.74 16.30 5.56
N GLN A 32 -10.79 17.17 6.56
CA GLN A 32 -9.66 17.38 7.48
C GLN A 32 -9.36 16.14 8.32
N THR A 33 -10.39 15.37 8.68
CA THR A 33 -10.25 14.13 9.45
C THR A 33 -9.40 13.11 8.68
N PHE A 34 -9.71 12.88 7.40
CA PHE A 34 -8.93 11.99 6.56
C PHE A 34 -7.49 12.47 6.37
N GLU A 35 -7.29 13.75 6.08
CA GLU A 35 -5.95 14.33 5.95
C GLU A 35 -5.11 14.14 7.21
N LYS A 36 -5.73 14.35 8.38
CA LYS A 36 -5.09 14.14 9.68
C LYS A 36 -4.70 12.68 9.86
N GLU A 37 -5.59 11.75 9.55
CA GLU A 37 -5.32 10.31 9.68
C GLU A 37 -4.13 9.85 8.82
N ILE A 38 -4.09 10.28 7.55
CA ILE A 38 -2.97 9.95 6.65
C ILE A 38 -1.67 10.59 7.14
N THR A 39 -1.73 11.83 7.63
CA THR A 39 -0.57 12.53 8.19
C THR A 39 -0.04 11.85 9.45
N GLU A 40 -0.92 11.36 10.32
CA GLU A 40 -0.57 10.57 11.50
C GLU A 40 0.12 9.26 11.08
N GLY A 41 -0.41 8.54 10.09
CA GLY A 41 0.23 7.34 9.53
C GLY A 41 1.64 7.61 9.01
N LEU A 42 1.86 8.71 8.28
CA LEU A 42 3.18 9.10 7.79
C LEU A 42 4.15 9.43 8.94
N THR A 43 3.62 9.99 10.04
CA THR A 43 4.41 10.39 11.21
C THR A 43 4.79 9.19 12.09
N GLU A 44 3.88 8.22 12.24
CA GLU A 44 4.07 6.97 12.98
C GLU A 44 5.04 6.01 12.27
N TYR A 45 5.14 6.07 10.93
CA TYR A 45 6.02 5.18 10.17
C TYR A 45 7.51 5.33 10.58
N PRO A 46 8.30 4.24 10.62
CA PRO A 46 9.70 4.28 11.06
C PRO A 46 10.54 5.34 10.34
N LYS A 47 10.98 6.35 11.10
CA LYS A 47 11.69 7.55 10.58
C LYS A 47 12.87 7.20 9.66
N THR A 48 13.69 6.23 10.07
CA THR A 48 14.90 5.86 9.33
C THR A 48 14.54 5.30 7.95
N ILE A 49 13.53 4.43 7.88
CA ILE A 49 13.04 3.83 6.64
C ILE A 49 12.38 4.91 5.78
N PHE A 50 11.49 5.72 6.37
CA PHE A 50 10.83 6.83 5.70
C PHE A 50 11.82 7.77 5.01
N ASN A 51 12.90 8.16 5.71
CA ASN A 51 13.94 9.02 5.15
C ASN A 51 14.68 8.38 3.97
N LYS A 52 14.92 7.05 4.02
CA LYS A 52 15.51 6.31 2.89
C LYS A 52 14.58 6.30 1.69
N ILE A 53 13.27 6.06 1.89
CA ILE A 53 12.24 6.12 0.84
C ILE A 53 12.22 7.51 0.21
N LYS A 54 12.14 8.56 1.04
CA LYS A 54 12.13 9.96 0.58
C LYS A 54 13.40 10.30 -0.22
N LYS A 55 14.57 9.89 0.26
CA LYS A 55 15.84 10.16 -0.43
C LYS A 55 15.95 9.44 -1.78
N LYS A 56 15.49 8.19 -1.86
CA LYS A 56 15.65 7.36 -3.07
C LYS A 56 14.59 7.64 -4.14
N PHE A 57 13.33 7.76 -3.72
CA PHE A 57 12.19 7.82 -4.65
C PHE A 57 11.53 9.19 -4.70
N ASN A 58 11.75 10.03 -3.67
CA ASN A 58 11.09 11.33 -3.50
C ASN A 58 9.60 11.32 -3.89
N PRO A 59 8.79 10.38 -3.34
CA PRO A 59 7.42 10.23 -3.79
C PRO A 59 6.59 11.45 -3.39
N ASN A 60 5.58 11.81 -4.19
CA ASN A 60 4.57 12.80 -3.80
C ASN A 60 3.33 12.08 -3.25
N THR A 61 2.81 12.52 -2.11
CA THR A 61 1.55 11.98 -1.59
C THR A 61 0.38 12.70 -2.25
N ARG A 62 -0.62 11.96 -2.74
CA ARG A 62 -1.85 12.52 -3.31
C ARG A 62 -3.05 12.06 -2.48
N LEU A 63 -3.83 13.01 -2.01
CA LEU A 63 -5.07 12.79 -1.26
C LEU A 63 -6.24 13.24 -2.12
N ALA A 64 -7.21 12.35 -2.32
CA ALA A 64 -8.39 12.63 -3.13
C ALA A 64 -9.64 11.88 -2.62
N PRO A 65 -10.87 12.27 -3.02
CA PRO A 65 -12.06 11.47 -2.74
C PRO A 65 -11.97 10.08 -3.39
N LYS A 66 -11.55 10.04 -4.66
CA LYS A 66 -11.36 8.82 -5.47
C LYS A 66 -10.12 8.93 -6.37
N ALA A 67 -9.76 7.83 -7.03
CA ALA A 67 -8.47 7.70 -7.72
C ALA A 67 -8.27 8.72 -8.85
N SER A 68 -9.26 8.93 -9.71
CA SER A 68 -9.17 9.82 -10.88
C SER A 68 -9.06 11.29 -10.49
N ASP A 69 -9.64 11.69 -9.37
CA ASP A 69 -9.54 13.04 -8.84
C ASP A 69 -8.11 13.39 -8.44
N ALA A 70 -7.28 12.39 -8.14
CA ALA A 70 -5.90 12.61 -7.73
C ALA A 70 -5.00 13.13 -8.85
N PHE A 71 -5.41 13.07 -10.12
CA PHE A 71 -4.57 13.40 -11.28
C PHE A 71 -5.16 14.51 -12.18
N PRO A 72 -5.59 15.67 -11.64
CA PRO A 72 -6.15 16.74 -12.46
C PRO A 72 -5.11 17.38 -13.39
N ASP A 73 -3.82 17.18 -13.09
CA ASP A 73 -2.65 17.58 -13.85
C ASP A 73 -2.25 16.58 -14.94
N SER A 74 -2.92 15.41 -15.02
CA SER A 74 -2.62 14.38 -16.01
C SER A 74 -3.92 13.72 -16.49
N PRO A 75 -4.55 14.25 -17.56
CA PRO A 75 -5.75 13.67 -18.15
C PRO A 75 -5.58 12.20 -18.55
N TYR A 76 -4.36 11.82 -18.95
CA TYR A 76 -4.01 10.43 -19.24
C TYR A 76 -4.10 9.55 -17.99
N LEU A 77 -3.43 9.91 -16.89
CA LEU A 77 -3.48 9.12 -15.65
C LEU A 77 -4.87 9.12 -15.04
N GLN A 78 -5.57 10.27 -15.09
CA GLN A 78 -6.96 10.40 -14.67
C GLN A 78 -7.86 9.43 -15.45
N ASN A 79 -7.72 9.36 -16.77
CA ASN A 79 -8.49 8.42 -17.59
C ASN A 79 -8.10 6.97 -17.30
N GLN A 80 -6.80 6.69 -17.18
CA GLN A 80 -6.30 5.35 -16.89
C GLN A 80 -6.91 4.80 -15.60
N VAL A 81 -6.79 5.51 -14.47
CA VAL A 81 -7.36 5.01 -13.20
C VAL A 81 -8.90 4.97 -13.22
N LYS A 82 -9.54 5.82 -14.04
CA LYS A 82 -10.99 5.81 -14.21
C LYS A 82 -11.49 4.59 -15.00
N THR A 83 -10.71 4.09 -15.97
CA THR A 83 -11.15 3.01 -16.88
C THR A 83 -10.50 1.66 -16.60
N GLU A 84 -9.31 1.64 -16.02
CA GLU A 84 -8.56 0.42 -15.72
C GLU A 84 -9.16 -0.28 -14.50
N LEU A 85 -9.30 -1.60 -14.57
CA LEU A 85 -9.81 -2.41 -13.48
C LEU A 85 -8.73 -2.59 -12.40
N CYS A 86 -9.11 -2.52 -11.12
CA CYS A 86 -8.22 -2.91 -10.03
C CYS A 86 -7.86 -4.41 -10.23
N PRO A 87 -6.57 -4.81 -10.14
CA PRO A 87 -6.17 -6.20 -10.24
C PRO A 87 -7.00 -7.14 -9.35
N GLY A 88 -7.44 -8.26 -9.91
CA GLY A 88 -8.27 -9.24 -9.19
C GLY A 88 -9.73 -8.83 -8.96
N THR A 89 -10.20 -7.73 -9.57
CA THR A 89 -11.57 -7.24 -9.44
C THR A 89 -12.23 -6.95 -10.81
N GLN A 90 -13.56 -6.79 -10.81
CA GLN A 90 -14.33 -6.26 -11.95
C GLN A 90 -14.62 -4.76 -11.81
N MET A 91 -13.96 -4.08 -10.86
CA MET A 91 -14.19 -2.69 -10.51
C MET A 91 -13.03 -1.83 -11.01
N THR A 92 -13.32 -0.58 -11.37
CA THR A 92 -12.30 0.42 -11.72
C THR A 92 -11.61 0.97 -10.47
N HIS A 93 -10.45 1.62 -10.61
CA HIS A 93 -9.78 2.21 -9.46
C HIS A 93 -10.61 3.28 -8.75
N ASP A 94 -11.48 4.02 -9.45
CA ASP A 94 -12.43 4.95 -8.82
C ASP A 94 -13.40 4.25 -7.84
N GLN A 95 -13.76 3.00 -8.15
CA GLN A 95 -14.73 2.23 -7.39
C GLN A 95 -14.11 1.52 -6.19
N CYS A 96 -12.89 0.99 -6.34
CA CYS A 96 -12.25 0.14 -5.33
C CYS A 96 -10.99 0.70 -4.66
N LEU A 97 -10.25 1.58 -5.32
CA LEU A 97 -8.89 1.91 -4.88
C LEU A 97 -8.93 2.76 -3.62
N THR A 98 -8.38 2.21 -2.54
CA THR A 98 -8.25 2.91 -1.26
C THR A 98 -6.89 3.58 -1.16
N ALA A 99 -5.82 2.88 -1.55
CA ALA A 99 -4.47 3.41 -1.60
C ALA A 99 -3.66 2.73 -2.69
N SER A 100 -2.58 3.38 -3.15
CA SER A 100 -1.62 2.76 -4.07
C SER A 100 -0.28 3.49 -4.14
N SER A 101 0.78 2.70 -4.25
CA SER A 101 2.14 3.09 -4.54
C SER A 101 2.38 3.10 -6.04
N ILE A 102 2.13 4.24 -6.67
CA ILE A 102 2.18 4.35 -8.14
C ILE A 102 3.59 4.73 -8.58
N VAL A 103 4.02 4.13 -9.70
CA VAL A 103 5.20 4.54 -10.46
C VAL A 103 4.70 4.91 -11.85
N ALA A 104 4.87 6.17 -12.22
CA ALA A 104 4.53 6.68 -13.54
C ALA A 104 5.81 7.14 -14.23
N THR A 105 5.92 6.91 -15.54
CA THR A 105 7.02 7.45 -16.33
C THR A 105 6.47 8.60 -17.15
N ARG A 106 7.06 9.79 -17.00
CA ARG A 106 6.77 10.94 -17.85
C ARG A 106 7.32 10.70 -19.25
N ASN A 107 6.87 11.52 -20.17
CA ASN A 107 7.21 11.43 -21.58
C ASN A 107 8.67 11.71 -21.90
N ASP A 108 9.32 12.50 -21.04
CA ASP A 108 10.76 12.76 -21.07
C ASP A 108 11.58 11.61 -20.48
N GLY A 109 10.93 10.48 -20.13
CA GLY A 109 11.56 9.33 -19.48
C GLY A 109 11.73 9.48 -17.97
N THR A 110 11.34 10.61 -17.38
CA THR A 110 11.48 10.84 -15.93
C THR A 110 10.49 9.96 -15.17
N VAL A 111 11.01 9.11 -14.29
CA VAL A 111 10.18 8.32 -13.37
C VAL A 111 9.68 9.22 -12.23
N VAL A 112 8.38 9.19 -11.98
CA VAL A 112 7.72 9.90 -10.88
C VAL A 112 6.99 8.88 -10.02
N GLU A 113 7.14 9.02 -8.71
CA GLU A 113 6.50 8.13 -7.74
C GLU A 113 5.44 8.86 -6.94
N PHE A 114 4.31 8.18 -6.72
CA PHE A 114 3.22 8.68 -5.89
C PHE A 114 2.87 7.70 -4.78
N LEU A 115 2.36 8.25 -3.68
CA LEU A 115 1.53 7.53 -2.72
C LEU A 115 0.12 8.12 -2.83
N LEU A 116 -0.82 7.36 -3.37
CA LEU A 116 -2.21 7.77 -3.52
C LEU A 116 -3.02 7.23 -2.34
N PHE A 117 -3.86 8.07 -1.73
CA PHE A 117 -4.85 7.69 -0.73
C PHE A 117 -6.22 8.32 -1.06
N CYS A 118 -7.25 7.48 -1.11
CA CYS A 118 -8.62 7.84 -1.47
C CYS A 118 -9.53 7.80 -0.24
N GLU A 119 -10.27 8.87 0.04
CA GLU A 119 -11.14 8.94 1.22
C GLU A 119 -12.44 8.14 1.06
N LYS A 120 -13.05 8.16 -0.13
CA LYS A 120 -14.38 7.58 -0.39
C LYS A 120 -14.45 7.01 -1.81
N PRO A 121 -13.70 5.94 -2.12
CA PRO A 121 -13.95 5.18 -3.34
C PRO A 121 -15.40 4.66 -3.35
N GLU A 122 -16.02 4.58 -4.53
CA GLU A 122 -17.49 4.46 -4.65
C GLU A 122 -18.07 3.21 -3.96
N LEU A 123 -17.30 2.11 -3.93
CA LEU A 123 -17.75 0.80 -3.46
C LEU A 123 -16.84 0.21 -2.38
N SER A 124 -15.91 1.00 -1.83
CA SER A 124 -14.94 0.53 -0.83
C SER A 124 -14.82 1.51 0.34
N LYS A 125 -14.23 1.04 1.43
CA LYS A 125 -13.90 1.91 2.56
C LYS A 125 -12.73 2.81 2.17
N GLY A 126 -12.72 4.03 2.71
CA GLY A 126 -11.59 4.95 2.55
C GLY A 126 -10.28 4.37 3.03
N ALA A 127 -9.18 4.95 2.52
CA ALA A 127 -7.86 4.71 3.06
C ALA A 127 -7.82 5.05 4.54
N THR A 128 -7.02 4.31 5.28
CA THR A 128 -6.80 4.53 6.71
C THR A 128 -5.31 4.76 6.95
N LYS A 129 -4.94 5.06 8.19
CA LYS A 129 -3.52 5.07 8.55
C LYS A 129 -2.81 3.74 8.30
N GLY A 130 -3.52 2.61 8.33
CA GLY A 130 -2.99 1.29 8.00
C GLY A 130 -2.55 1.20 6.53
N ALA A 131 -3.29 1.84 5.64
CA ALA A 131 -2.94 1.93 4.22
C ALA A 131 -1.61 2.68 4.01
N VAL A 132 -1.30 3.69 4.83
CA VAL A 132 0.00 4.38 4.76
C VAL A 132 1.17 3.43 5.03
N GLY A 133 1.05 2.58 6.06
CA GLY A 133 2.06 1.58 6.37
C GLY A 133 2.21 0.54 5.27
N HIS A 134 1.10 0.11 4.67
CA HIS A 134 1.07 -0.81 3.53
C HIS A 134 1.82 -0.22 2.33
N GLU A 135 1.44 0.97 1.86
CA GLU A 135 2.04 1.57 0.65
C GLU A 135 3.52 1.95 0.83
N LEU A 136 3.89 2.47 2.01
CA LEU A 136 5.29 2.75 2.32
C LEU A 136 6.11 1.46 2.39
N THR A 137 5.52 0.34 2.78
CA THR A 137 6.20 -0.96 2.78
C THR A 137 6.46 -1.46 1.37
N HIS A 138 5.53 -1.28 0.43
CA HIS A 138 5.80 -1.53 -0.99
C HIS A 138 6.98 -0.70 -1.51
N LYS A 139 7.06 0.59 -1.16
CA LYS A 139 8.25 1.40 -1.48
C LYS A 139 9.50 0.88 -0.78
N ALA A 140 9.39 0.46 0.48
CA ALA A 140 10.51 -0.07 1.26
C ALA A 140 11.10 -1.34 0.63
N ALA A 141 10.27 -2.23 0.06
CA ALA A 141 10.73 -3.43 -0.66
C ALA A 141 11.72 -3.06 -1.79
N ARG A 142 11.47 -1.95 -2.49
CA ARG A 142 12.31 -1.48 -3.60
C ARG A 142 13.60 -0.78 -3.15
N LEU A 143 13.81 -0.54 -1.85
CA LEU A 143 15.02 0.14 -1.37
C LEU A 143 16.30 -0.65 -1.65
N LEU A 144 16.25 -1.98 -1.65
CA LEU A 144 17.42 -2.82 -1.94
C LEU A 144 17.67 -3.09 -3.43
N ASN A 145 16.88 -2.51 -4.35
CA ASN A 145 16.94 -2.82 -5.80
C ASN A 145 16.72 -4.31 -6.13
N VAL A 146 16.14 -5.08 -5.21
CA VAL A 146 15.75 -6.46 -5.44
C VAL A 146 14.24 -6.55 -5.32
N ASP A 147 13.61 -7.27 -6.23
CA ASP A 147 12.21 -7.60 -6.10
C ASP A 147 12.05 -8.58 -4.93
N ILE A 148 11.24 -8.20 -3.94
CA ILE A 148 10.98 -9.03 -2.76
C ILE A 148 10.40 -10.39 -3.15
N SER A 149 9.65 -10.44 -4.25
CA SER A 149 9.09 -11.67 -4.80
C SER A 149 10.16 -12.67 -5.25
N GLN A 150 11.41 -12.22 -5.43
CA GLN A 150 12.54 -13.02 -5.85
C GLN A 150 13.45 -13.44 -4.70
N LEU A 151 13.21 -12.96 -3.48
CA LEU A 151 14.03 -13.33 -2.32
C LEU A 151 13.63 -14.70 -1.78
N ASP A 152 14.52 -15.68 -1.91
CA ASP A 152 14.29 -17.05 -1.42
C ASP A 152 13.91 -17.10 0.06
N GLY A 153 14.61 -16.31 0.89
CA GLY A 153 14.30 -16.24 2.31
C GLY A 153 12.87 -15.74 2.61
N PHE A 154 12.32 -14.86 1.78
CA PHE A 154 10.94 -14.41 1.92
C PHE A 154 9.94 -15.41 1.36
N LYS A 155 10.23 -16.01 0.19
CA LYS A 155 9.43 -17.11 -0.37
C LYS A 155 9.28 -18.25 0.63
N ASP A 156 10.36 -18.62 1.31
CA ASP A 156 10.37 -19.69 2.32
C ASP A 156 9.52 -19.33 3.55
N ALA A 157 9.56 -18.07 4.00
CA ALA A 157 8.71 -17.59 5.09
C ALA A 157 7.23 -17.69 4.73
N VAL A 158 6.85 -17.19 3.54
CA VAL A 158 5.47 -17.27 3.04
C VAL A 158 5.04 -18.73 2.86
N ARG A 159 5.89 -19.59 2.31
CA ARG A 159 5.59 -21.03 2.16
C ARG A 159 5.29 -21.71 3.49
N LYS A 160 6.07 -21.42 4.53
CA LYS A 160 5.83 -21.95 5.89
C LYS A 160 4.48 -21.48 6.44
N ASP A 161 4.12 -20.22 6.20
CA ASP A 161 2.82 -19.70 6.63
C ASP A 161 1.66 -20.35 5.87
N LEU A 162 1.76 -20.48 4.55
CA LEU A 162 0.74 -21.13 3.72
C LEU A 162 0.56 -22.61 4.08
N ASN A 163 1.64 -23.33 4.37
CA ASN A 163 1.59 -24.74 4.83
C ASN A 163 0.80 -24.90 6.13
N LYS A 164 0.79 -23.88 6.98
CA LYS A 164 0.08 -23.87 8.27
C LYS A 164 -1.27 -23.15 8.21
N LEU A 165 -1.64 -22.57 7.07
CA LEU A 165 -2.82 -21.72 6.95
C LEU A 165 -4.11 -22.47 7.29
N SER A 166 -4.28 -23.70 6.78
CA SER A 166 -5.48 -24.50 7.04
C SER A 166 -5.59 -24.90 8.52
N GLU A 167 -4.48 -25.30 9.14
CA GLU A 167 -4.43 -25.66 10.57
C GLU A 167 -4.80 -24.44 11.44
N ARG A 168 -4.16 -23.29 11.20
CA ARG A 168 -4.42 -22.03 11.91
C ARG A 168 -5.85 -21.55 11.70
N LYS A 169 -6.43 -21.80 10.51
CA LYS A 169 -7.83 -21.43 10.20
C LYS A 169 -8.80 -22.20 11.08
N THR A 170 -8.58 -23.50 11.27
CA THR A 170 -9.38 -24.32 12.18
C THR A 170 -9.27 -23.83 13.62
N GLN A 171 -8.05 -23.52 14.09
CA GLN A 171 -7.80 -23.07 15.46
C GLN A 171 -8.31 -21.64 15.73
N SER A 172 -8.32 -20.78 14.71
CA SER A 172 -8.58 -19.34 14.84
C SER A 172 -9.67 -18.85 13.88
N ILE A 173 -10.72 -19.65 13.67
CA ILE A 173 -11.77 -19.39 12.68
C ILE A 173 -12.44 -18.03 12.84
N LYS A 174 -12.62 -17.56 14.09
CA LYS A 174 -13.18 -16.24 14.38
C LYS A 174 -12.31 -15.10 13.84
N ILE A 175 -10.98 -15.21 13.95
CA ILE A 175 -10.03 -14.21 13.44
C ILE A 175 -10.06 -14.24 11.91
N TYR A 176 -10.04 -15.45 11.32
CA TYR A 176 -10.11 -15.64 9.88
C TYR A 176 -11.37 -14.98 9.29
N ASN A 177 -12.56 -15.32 9.81
CA ASN A 177 -13.84 -14.81 9.30
C ASN A 177 -14.03 -13.30 9.56
N GLN A 178 -13.40 -12.75 10.60
CA GLN A 178 -13.46 -11.31 10.85
C GLN A 178 -12.65 -10.49 9.84
N TYR A 179 -11.60 -11.09 9.27
CA TYR A 179 -10.77 -10.48 8.24
C TYR A 179 -11.31 -10.76 6.84
N ASP A 180 -11.68 -12.02 6.58
CA ASP A 180 -12.25 -12.50 5.33
C ASP A 180 -13.77 -12.24 5.29
N ASP A 181 -14.18 -10.97 5.45
CA ASP A 181 -15.59 -10.58 5.44
C ASP A 181 -16.25 -11.16 4.18
N TYR A 182 -17.40 -11.84 4.37
CA TYR A 182 -18.01 -12.79 3.41
C TYR A 182 -18.22 -12.18 2.01
N THR A 183 -18.32 -10.85 1.93
CA THR A 183 -18.54 -10.07 0.71
C THR A 183 -17.27 -9.65 -0.02
N SER A 184 -16.09 -9.68 0.61
CA SER A 184 -14.85 -9.07 0.10
C SER A 184 -13.70 -10.04 -0.22
N LYS A 185 -13.75 -11.30 0.25
CA LYS A 185 -12.71 -12.34 -0.02
C LYS A 185 -11.27 -11.82 0.14
N ASN A 186 -11.01 -11.06 1.22
CA ASN A 186 -9.75 -10.37 1.46
C ASN A 186 -8.54 -11.32 1.55
N VAL A 187 -8.73 -12.57 1.98
CA VAL A 187 -7.63 -13.54 2.03
C VAL A 187 -7.23 -13.98 0.63
N LYS A 188 -8.19 -14.18 -0.27
CA LYS A 188 -7.92 -14.52 -1.67
C LYS A 188 -7.18 -13.39 -2.39
N TYR A 189 -7.57 -12.14 -2.12
CA TYR A 189 -6.84 -10.97 -2.60
C TYR A 189 -5.42 -10.92 -2.03
N LEU A 190 -5.25 -11.08 -0.71
CA LEU A 190 -3.94 -11.04 -0.06
C LEU A 190 -2.98 -12.09 -0.63
N THR A 191 -3.45 -13.32 -0.83
CA THR A 191 -2.59 -14.39 -1.34
C THR A 191 -2.48 -14.41 -2.86
N GLN A 192 -3.36 -13.71 -3.58
CA GLN A 192 -3.52 -13.83 -5.04
C GLN A 192 -3.62 -15.29 -5.50
N ASN A 193 -4.27 -16.15 -4.70
CA ASN A 193 -4.36 -17.61 -4.87
C ASN A 193 -3.04 -18.39 -4.71
N SER A 194 -2.01 -17.80 -4.11
CA SER A 194 -0.77 -18.50 -3.80
C SER A 194 -1.02 -19.75 -2.95
N THR A 195 -0.32 -20.83 -3.29
CA THR A 195 -0.21 -22.06 -2.49
C THR A 195 1.25 -22.25 -2.06
N PRO A 196 1.56 -23.19 -1.14
CA PRO A 196 2.95 -23.48 -0.78
C PRO A 196 3.84 -23.87 -1.98
N GLU A 197 3.26 -24.54 -2.98
CA GLU A 197 3.94 -25.03 -4.18
C GLU A 197 4.00 -23.97 -5.28
N ASN A 198 3.00 -23.09 -5.36
CA ASN A 198 2.91 -22.05 -6.38
C ASN A 198 2.70 -20.67 -5.74
N LEU A 199 3.79 -19.93 -5.60
CA LEU A 199 3.79 -18.58 -5.01
C LEU A 199 3.65 -17.53 -6.10
N ASP A 200 2.55 -16.77 -6.07
CA ASP A 200 2.32 -15.66 -6.98
C ASP A 200 3.12 -14.42 -6.55
N PRO A 201 3.89 -13.77 -7.45
CA PRO A 201 4.68 -12.58 -7.12
C PRO A 201 3.88 -11.41 -6.53
N TYR A 202 2.64 -11.20 -7.00
CA TYR A 202 1.77 -10.15 -6.46
C TYR A 202 1.31 -10.53 -5.06
N GLY A 203 0.91 -11.78 -4.84
CA GLY A 203 0.59 -12.30 -3.50
C GLY A 203 1.74 -12.14 -2.51
N LEU A 204 2.98 -12.40 -2.94
CA LEU A 204 4.18 -12.14 -2.13
C LEU A 204 4.32 -10.65 -1.80
N GLY A 205 4.13 -9.77 -2.79
CA GLY A 205 4.16 -8.32 -2.60
C GLY A 205 3.13 -7.83 -1.57
N GLU A 206 1.90 -8.29 -1.67
CA GLU A 206 0.82 -7.95 -0.73
C GLU A 206 1.10 -8.47 0.68
N ILE A 207 1.51 -9.74 0.83
CA ILE A 207 1.87 -10.30 2.15
C ILE A 207 3.02 -9.53 2.79
N PHE A 208 4.01 -9.10 1.99
CA PHE A 208 5.10 -8.25 2.47
C PHE A 208 4.58 -6.90 2.97
N ALA A 209 3.75 -6.24 2.17
CA ALA A 209 3.18 -4.93 2.50
C ALA A 209 2.27 -4.97 3.73
N GLU A 210 1.40 -5.98 3.84
CA GLU A 210 0.57 -6.19 5.04
C GLU A 210 1.39 -6.51 6.28
N SER A 211 2.45 -7.29 6.14
CA SER A 211 3.37 -7.58 7.24
C SER A 211 4.07 -6.30 7.73
N GLY A 212 4.44 -5.41 6.81
CA GLY A 212 5.03 -4.11 7.18
C GLY A 212 4.01 -3.14 7.76
N ALA A 213 2.78 -3.11 7.24
CA ALA A 213 1.69 -2.34 7.82
C ALA A 213 1.43 -2.76 9.27
N TYR A 214 1.34 -4.07 9.54
CA TYR A 214 1.23 -4.65 10.89
C TYR A 214 2.32 -4.14 11.84
N LEU A 215 3.58 -4.08 11.37
CA LEU A 215 4.73 -3.67 12.18
C LEU A 215 4.84 -2.16 12.42
N THR A 216 4.11 -1.34 11.66
CA THR A 216 4.31 0.12 11.64
C THR A 216 3.07 0.87 12.09
N THR A 217 2.08 1.03 11.22
CA THR A 217 0.88 1.84 11.47
C THR A 217 -0.36 1.00 11.83
N GLY A 218 -0.26 -0.34 11.69
CA GLY A 218 -1.35 -1.31 11.84
C GLY A 218 -1.77 -1.61 13.28
N ASN A 219 -0.97 -1.28 14.30
CA ASN A 219 -1.32 -1.45 15.72
C ASN A 219 -2.17 -0.29 16.29
N GLY A 220 -2.86 0.45 15.42
CA GLY A 220 -3.70 1.59 15.78
C GLY A 220 -4.95 1.28 16.59
N VAL A 221 -5.61 2.33 17.08
CA VAL A 221 -6.89 2.25 17.82
C VAL A 221 -8.05 1.76 16.94
N GLU A 222 -7.96 2.00 15.62
CA GLU A 222 -9.00 1.69 14.64
C GLU A 222 -9.31 0.19 14.54
N ILE A 223 -10.61 -0.16 14.52
CA ILE A 223 -11.09 -1.55 14.55
C ILE A 223 -10.66 -2.34 13.30
N SER A 224 -10.67 -1.71 12.13
CA SER A 224 -10.26 -2.31 10.84
C SER A 224 -8.79 -2.75 10.89
N ASN A 225 -7.90 -1.86 11.31
CA ASN A 225 -6.47 -2.12 11.46
C ASN A 225 -6.21 -3.18 12.54
N LYS A 226 -6.94 -3.17 13.66
CA LYS A 226 -6.83 -4.22 14.69
C LYS A 226 -7.17 -5.61 14.15
N LYS A 227 -8.25 -5.73 13.36
CA LYS A 227 -8.64 -7.02 12.75
C LYS A 227 -7.56 -7.53 11.80
N LYS A 228 -7.07 -6.67 10.90
CA LYS A 228 -6.01 -6.99 9.94
C LYS A 228 -4.70 -7.36 10.63
N SER A 229 -4.30 -6.58 11.63
CA SER A 229 -3.10 -6.85 12.44
C SER A 229 -3.17 -8.19 13.18
N LYS A 230 -4.32 -8.49 13.78
CA LYS A 230 -4.54 -9.78 14.44
C LYS A 230 -4.48 -10.92 13.42
N PHE A 231 -5.06 -10.74 12.25
CA PHE A 231 -4.98 -11.72 11.17
C PHE A 231 -3.52 -11.96 10.74
N MET A 232 -2.75 -10.92 10.43
CA MET A 232 -1.35 -11.07 10.01
C MET A 232 -0.49 -11.75 11.08
N GLY A 233 -0.64 -11.37 12.35
CA GLY A 233 0.10 -11.98 13.45
C GLY A 233 -0.28 -13.45 13.71
N THR A 234 -1.51 -13.87 13.41
CA THR A 234 -1.97 -15.25 13.59
C THR A 234 -1.65 -16.14 12.39
N PHE A 235 -1.86 -15.63 11.17
CA PHE A 235 -1.82 -16.44 9.95
C PHE A 235 -0.51 -16.35 9.18
N PHE A 236 0.21 -15.23 9.31
CA PHE A 236 1.48 -14.97 8.60
C PHE A 236 2.66 -14.60 9.55
N PRO A 237 2.86 -15.29 10.69
CA PRO A 237 3.92 -14.96 11.65
C PRO A 237 5.33 -15.07 11.08
N GLU A 238 5.62 -16.03 10.19
CA GLU A 238 6.96 -16.18 9.61
C GLU A 238 7.28 -15.02 8.66
N SER A 239 6.30 -14.65 7.84
CA SER A 239 6.37 -13.49 6.94
C SER A 239 6.57 -12.20 7.74
N VAL A 240 5.79 -12.00 8.80
CA VAL A 240 5.94 -10.87 9.73
C VAL A 240 7.33 -10.83 10.36
N ALA A 241 7.86 -11.97 10.81
CA ALA A 241 9.19 -12.06 11.39
C ALA A 241 10.28 -11.71 10.36
N TYR A 242 10.13 -12.15 9.11
CA TYR A 242 11.03 -11.79 8.01
C TYR A 242 11.01 -10.28 7.74
N VAL A 243 9.82 -9.68 7.57
CA VAL A 243 9.70 -8.23 7.32
C VAL A 243 10.25 -7.41 8.47
N ARG A 244 10.09 -7.87 9.72
CA ARG A 244 10.70 -7.21 10.89
C ARG A 244 12.23 -7.20 10.79
N LYS A 245 12.85 -8.33 10.45
CA LYS A 245 14.32 -8.40 10.23
C LYS A 245 14.74 -7.48 9.08
N TYR A 246 13.98 -7.47 7.98
CA TYR A 246 14.22 -6.58 6.86
C TYR A 246 14.18 -5.10 7.27
N PHE A 247 13.15 -4.69 8.01
CA PHE A 247 13.05 -3.33 8.54
C PHE A 247 14.17 -2.99 9.53
N TYR A 248 14.60 -3.95 10.34
CA TYR A 248 15.75 -3.77 11.23
C TYR A 248 17.04 -3.48 10.44
N LEU A 249 17.30 -4.21 9.35
CA LEU A 249 18.41 -3.94 8.43
C LEU A 249 18.28 -2.57 7.75
N LEU A 250 17.05 -2.13 7.50
CA LEU A 250 16.79 -0.77 7.02
C LEU A 250 16.91 0.31 8.12
N GLY A 251 17.11 -0.08 9.38
CA GLY A 251 17.37 0.83 10.49
C GLY A 251 16.15 1.17 11.34
N MET A 252 15.10 0.34 11.31
CA MET A 252 14.05 0.33 12.33
C MET A 252 14.61 -0.29 13.61
N LYS A 253 14.71 0.49 14.69
CA LYS A 253 15.12 0.04 16.02
C LYS A 253 13.92 -0.02 16.94
#